data_AF-A0A1X6ZI26-F1
#
_entry.id   AF-A0A1X6ZI26-F1
#
_cell.length_a   1.000
_cell.length_b   1.000
_cell.length_c   1.000
_cell.angle_alpha   90.00
_cell.angle_beta   90.00
_cell.angle_gamma   90.00
#
_symmetry.space_group_name_H-M   'P 1'
#
loop_
_entity.id
_entity.type
_entity.pdbx_description
1 polymer ?
#
loop_
_entity_poly.entity_id
_entity_poly.type
_entity_poly.pdbx_seq_one_letter_code
_entity_poly.pdbx_strand_id
1 'polypeptide(L)' 'MQHTISGIWEGGLTAFCDGLVHHTRKDLSEHDVPFATRFEVQDGKITDYRIYVDISGL' A
#
# COMPACT_ATOMS: atom_id res chain seq x y z
N MET A 1 11.76 6.13 1.79
CA MET A 1 10.41 5.53 1.85
C MET A 1 10.56 4.10 2.31
N GLN A 2 9.89 3.74 3.40
CA GLN A 2 9.93 2.38 3.99
C GLN A 2 8.50 1.91 4.21
N HIS A 3 8.20 0.65 3.87
CA HIS A 3 6.89 0.06 4.11
C HIS A 3 6.96 -0.91 5.29
N THR A 4 5.96 -0.86 6.16
CA THR A 4 5.67 -1.90 7.14
C THR A 4 4.34 -2.51 6.77
N ILE A 5 4.34 -3.81 6.48
CA ILE A 5 3.12 -4.55 6.14
C ILE A 5 2.51 -5.06 7.44
N SER A 6 1.26 -4.70 7.68
CA SER A 6 0.48 -5.13 8.84
C SER A 6 -0.24 -6.44 8.58
N GLY A 7 -0.78 -6.60 7.37
CA GLY A 7 -1.47 -7.81 6.96
C GLY A 7 -1.37 -8.08 5.47
N ILE A 8 -1.53 -9.36 5.13
CA ILE A 8 -1.65 -9.85 3.76
C ILE A 8 -2.82 -10.82 3.74
N TRP A 9 -3.70 -10.67 2.76
CA TRP A 9 -4.83 -11.55 2.53
C TRP A 9 -4.94 -11.89 1.06
N GLU A 10 -5.46 -13.08 0.77
CA GLU A 10 -5.71 -13.53 -0.59
C GLU A 10 -7.11 -14.15 -0.68
N GLY A 11 -7.74 -13.98 -1.84
CA GLY A 11 -9.05 -14.51 -2.16
C GLY A 11 -9.24 -14.61 -3.67
N GLY A 12 -9.25 -15.84 -4.19
CA GLY A 12 -9.34 -16.08 -5.64
C GLY A 12 -8.16 -15.44 -6.38
N LEU A 13 -8.46 -14.62 -7.39
CA LEU A 13 -7.45 -13.86 -8.15
C LEU A 13 -7.09 -12.51 -7.51
N THR A 14 -7.61 -12.20 -6.33
CA THR A 14 -7.35 -10.92 -5.65
C THR A 14 -6.47 -11.12 -4.43
N ALA A 15 -5.45 -10.27 -4.28
CA ALA A 15 -4.65 -10.16 -3.07
C ALA A 15 -4.79 -8.76 -2.48
N PHE A 16 -4.64 -8.66 -1.17
CA PHE A 16 -4.72 -7.42 -0.41
C PHE A 16 -3.55 -7.34 0.55
N CYS A 17 -3.03 -6.13 0.76
CA CYS A 17 -2.18 -5.85 1.91
C CYS A 17 -2.45 -4.45 2.43
N ASP A 18 -2.16 -4.24 3.71
CA ASP A 18 -2.25 -2.94 4.36
C ASP A 18 -1.02 -2.71 5.23
N GLY A 19 -0.88 -1.47 5.68
CA GLY A 19 0.13 -1.11 6.66
C GLY A 19 0.47 0.37 6.63
N LEU A 20 1.71 0.68 6.95
CA LEU A 20 2.22 2.05 7.02
C LEU A 20 3.33 2.25 5.99
N VAL A 21 3.32 3.44 5.37
CA VAL A 21 4.46 3.95 4.62
C VAL A 21 5.09 5.11 5.37
N HIS A 22 6.35 4.94 5.74
CA HIS A 22 7.19 6.00 6.28
C HIS A 22 7.82 6.80 5.14
N HIS A 23 7.57 8.11 5.11
CA HIS A 23 8.02 9.00 4.06
C HIS A 23 8.63 10.30 4.61
N THR A 24 9.86 10.58 4.18
CA THR A 24 10.53 11.87 4.38
C THR A 24 10.23 12.77 3.18
N ARG A 25 9.62 13.93 3.41
CA ARG A 25 9.32 14.92 2.38
C ARG A 25 10.56 15.75 2.01
N LYS A 26 10.42 16.58 0.96
CA LYS A 26 11.50 17.49 0.51
C LYS A 26 11.89 18.54 1.55
N ASP A 27 10.97 18.91 2.43
CA ASP A 27 11.21 19.82 3.56
C ASP A 27 11.78 19.09 4.80
N LEU A 28 12.16 17.82 4.65
CA LEU A 28 12.66 16.92 5.70
C LEU A 28 11.65 16.55 6.79
N SER A 29 10.38 16.93 6.65
CA SER A 29 9.33 16.43 7.55
C SER A 29 9.09 14.93 7.30
N GLU A 30 8.89 14.19 8.39
CA GLU A 30 8.62 12.77 8.37
C GLU A 30 7.15 12.51 8.63
N HIS A 31 6.57 11.59 7.86
CA HIS A 31 5.17 11.23 7.93
C HIS A 31 5.02 9.72 7.83
N ASP A 32 4.22 9.15 8.72
CA ASP A 32 3.73 7.78 8.62
C ASP A 32 2.30 7.83 8.11
N VAL A 33 2.07 7.22 6.94
CA VAL A 33 0.76 7.26 6.29
C VAL A 33 0.20 5.85 6.16
N PRO A 34 -1.03 5.58 6.64
CA PRO A 34 -1.66 4.29 6.44
C PRO A 34 -2.04 4.09 4.98
N PHE A 35 -1.83 2.87 4.49
CA PHE A 35 -2.22 2.47 3.15
C PHE A 35 -2.97 1.14 3.17
N ALA A 36 -3.80 0.94 2.15
CA ALA A 36 -4.34 -0.35 1.77
C ALA A 36 -4.19 -0.55 0.27
N THR A 37 -3.91 -1.77 -0.14
CA THR A 37 -3.57 -2.11 -1.51
C THR A 37 -4.38 -3.30 -1.96
N ARG A 38 -4.90 -3.24 -3.18
CA ARG A 38 -5.56 -4.34 -3.88
C ARG A 38 -4.76 -4.70 -5.13
N PHE A 39 -4.49 -5.98 -5.30
CA PHE A 39 -3.89 -6.56 -6.49
C PHE A 39 -4.88 -7.54 -7.13
N GLU A 40 -5.00 -7.53 -8.45
CA GLU A 40 -5.43 -8.71 -9.20
C GLU A 40 -4.21 -9.45 -9.71
N VAL A 41 -4.17 -10.77 -9.51
CA VAL A 41 -3.08 -11.64 -9.93
C VAL A 41 -3.65 -12.71 -10.86
N GLN A 42 -3.16 -12.74 -12.10
CA GLN A 42 -3.49 -13.75 -13.10
C GLN A 42 -2.20 -14.30 -13.71
N ASP A 43 -2.09 -15.63 -13.81
CA ASP A 43 -0.90 -16.32 -14.34
C ASP A 43 0.41 -15.87 -13.66
N GLY A 44 0.33 -15.63 -12.34
CA GLY A 44 1.47 -15.17 -11.52
C GLY A 44 1.89 -13.72 -11.75
N LYS A 45 1.09 -12.92 -12.47
CA LYS A 45 1.37 -11.51 -12.79
C LYS A 45 0.29 -10.60 -12.24
N ILE A 46 0.66 -9.40 -11.82
CA ILE A 46 -0.30 -8.38 -11.41
C ILE A 46 -0.96 -7.79 -12.65
N THR A 47 -2.30 -7.82 -12.72
CA THR A 47 -3.10 -7.30 -13.84
C THR A 47 -3.87 -6.03 -13.48
N ASP A 48 -4.20 -5.82 -12.21
CA ASP A 48 -4.78 -4.59 -11.66
C ASP A 48 -4.07 -4.26 -10.34
N TYR A 49 -3.79 -2.98 -10.13
CA TYR A 49 -3.08 -2.51 -8.94
C TYR A 49 -3.69 -1.18 -8.47
N ARG A 50 -4.26 -1.19 -7.26
CA ARG A 50 -4.91 -0.02 -6.66
C ARG A 50 -4.37 0.20 -5.26
N ILE A 51 -3.94 1.43 -5.00
CA ILE A 51 -3.48 1.88 -3.69
C ILE A 51 -4.49 2.91 -3.17
N TYR A 52 -4.90 2.71 -1.92
CA TYR A 52 -5.76 3.60 -1.17
C TYR A 52 -4.94 4.15 -0.01
N VAL A 53 -4.98 5.46 0.14
CA VAL A 53 -4.20 6.19 1.14
C VAL A 53 -4.99 7.43 1.55
N ASP A 54 -4.96 7.77 2.83
CA ASP A 54 -5.52 9.04 3.29
C ASP A 54 -4.52 10.17 3.00
N ILE A 55 -4.85 11.00 2.01
CA ILE A 55 -4.05 12.17 1.63
C ILE A 55 -4.57 13.46 2.23
N SER A 56 -5.62 13.43 3.04
CA SER A 56 -6.23 14.65 3.58
C SER A 56 -5.29 15.40 4.54
N GLY A 57 -4.36 14.68 5.17
CA GLY A 57 -3.31 15.23 6.03
C GLY A 57 -1.96 15.45 5.34
N LEU A 58 -1.88 15.25 4.01
CA LEU A 58 -0.64 15.42 3.24
C LEU A 58 -0.45 16.85 2.75
#